data_AF-A0A6M2BWH2-F1
#
_entry.id   AF-A0A6M2BWH2-F1
#
_cell.length_a   1.000
_cell.length_b   1.000
_cell.length_c   1.000
_cell.angle_alpha   90.00
_cell.angle_beta   90.00
_cell.angle_gamma   90.00
#
_symmetry.space_group_name_H-M   'P 1'
#
loop_
_entity.id
_entity.type
_entity.pdbx_description
1 polymer ?
#
loop_
_entity_poly.entity_id
_entity_poly.type
_entity_poly.pdbx_seq_one_letter_code
_entity_poly.pdbx_strand_id
1 'polypeptide(L)' 'MHERILEGIENRTVAETVGLKDEARHEALYHRWQQLWGMTELAMLLGLPRVQREALQAHRDRLRDELQGV' A
#
# COMPACT_ATOMS: atom_id res chain seq x y z
N MET A 1 -7.88 6.01 -15.19
CA MET A 1 -6.45 6.27 -14.85
C MET A 1 -6.15 5.94 -13.38
N HIS A 2 -6.97 6.41 -12.44
CA HIS A 2 -6.88 6.09 -11.00
C HIS A 2 -6.87 4.58 -10.69
N GLU A 3 -7.75 3.81 -11.34
CA GLU A 3 -7.80 2.34 -11.19
C GLU A 3 -6.49 1.67 -11.57
N ARG A 4 -5.81 2.12 -12.64
CA ARG A 4 -4.52 1.54 -13.07
C ARG A 4 -3.39 1.73 -12.07
N ILE A 5 -3.43 2.82 -11.29
CA ILE A 5 -2.44 3.08 -10.23
C ILE A 5 -2.68 2.14 -9.05
N LEU A 6 -3.93 2.00 -8.61
CA LEU A 6 -4.30 1.07 -7.54
C LEU A 6 -3.99 -0.38 -7.92
N GLU A 7 -4.37 -0.78 -9.11
CA GLU A 7 -4.13 -2.13 -9.63
C GLU A 7 -2.63 -2.43 -9.75
N GLY A 8 -1.82 -1.45 -10.17
CA GLY A 8 -0.35 -1.57 -10.18
C GLY A 8 0.26 -1.67 -8.79
N ILE A 9 -0.29 -0.94 -7.82
CA ILE A 9 0.14 -0.98 -6.41
C ILE A 9 -0.19 -2.34 -5.79
N GLU A 10 -1.42 -2.84 -6.02
CA GLU A 10 -1.92 -4.12 -5.51
C GLU A 10 -1.13 -5.29 -6.10
N ASN A 11 -0.95 -5.32 -7.43
CA ASN A 11 -0.19 -6.35 -8.12
C ASN A 11 1.25 -6.45 -7.61
N ARG A 12 1.85 -5.30 -7.29
CA ARG A 12 3.20 -5.27 -6.72
C ARG A 12 3.22 -5.83 -5.30
N THR A 13 2.27 -5.45 -4.44
CA THR A 13 2.14 -5.99 -3.08
C THR A 13 1.97 -7.51 -3.11
N VAL A 14 1.11 -8.03 -3.99
CA VAL A 14 0.92 -9.48 -4.17
C VAL A 14 2.21 -10.15 -4.64
N ALA A 15 2.91 -9.59 -5.64
CA ALA A 15 4.16 -10.15 -6.13
C ALA A 15 5.28 -10.17 -5.06
N GLU A 16 5.32 -9.17 -4.17
CA GLU A 16 6.31 -9.08 -3.09
C GLU A 16 6.01 -10.04 -1.92
N THR A 17 4.75 -10.51 -1.80
CA THR A 17 4.31 -11.33 -0.66
C THR A 17 3.96 -12.77 -1.02
N VAL A 18 3.78 -13.07 -2.31
CA VAL A 18 3.41 -14.42 -2.77
C VAL A 18 4.48 -15.44 -2.41
N GLY A 19 4.05 -16.55 -1.79
CA GLY A 19 4.95 -17.62 -1.37
C GLY A 19 5.68 -17.36 -0.04
N LEU A 20 5.61 -16.15 0.51
CA LEU A 20 6.10 -15.86 1.87
C LEU A 20 5.11 -16.37 2.93
N LYS A 21 5.65 -16.78 4.08
CA LYS A 21 4.87 -17.23 5.24
C LYS A 21 5.29 -16.47 6.49
N ASP A 22 4.38 -16.42 7.44
CA ASP A 22 4.61 -15.94 8.81
C ASP A 22 5.38 -14.61 8.86
N GLU A 23 6.55 -14.60 9.48
CA GLU A 23 7.37 -13.42 9.74
C GLU A 23 7.85 -12.72 8.46
N ALA A 24 8.27 -13.48 7.43
CA ALA A 24 8.71 -12.91 6.17
C ALA A 24 7.57 -12.22 5.41
N ARG A 25 6.35 -12.78 5.50
CA ARG A 25 5.15 -12.14 4.93
C ARG A 25 4.81 -10.86 5.70
N HIS A 26 4.88 -10.91 7.03
CA HIS A 26 4.62 -9.75 7.88
C HIS A 26 5.61 -8.62 7.60
N GLU A 27 6.91 -8.92 7.51
CA GLU A 27 7.96 -7.95 7.19
C GLU A 27 7.76 -7.31 5.80
N ALA A 28 7.43 -8.12 4.79
CA ALA A 28 7.12 -7.62 3.45
C ALA A 28 5.90 -6.68 3.43
N LEU A 29 4.82 -7.06 4.12
CA LEU A 29 3.62 -6.22 4.26
C LEU A 29 3.95 -4.92 5.04
N TYR A 30 4.81 -5.00 6.06
CA TYR A 30 5.21 -3.85 6.87
C TYR A 30 5.99 -2.83 6.05
N HIS A 31 7.00 -3.28 5.30
CA HIS A 31 7.73 -2.41 4.37
C HIS A 31 6.82 -1.79 3.33
N ARG A 32 5.85 -2.56 2.81
CA ARG A 32 4.90 -2.04 1.83
C ARG A 32 3.99 -0.96 2.42
N TRP A 33 3.50 -1.18 3.64
CA TRP A 33 2.72 -0.19 4.38
C TRP A 33 3.51 1.11 4.60
N GLN A 34 4.79 1.02 5.00
CA GLN A 34 5.66 2.18 5.15
C GLN A 34 5.86 2.96 3.83
N GLN A 35 6.07 2.26 2.71
CA GLN A 35 6.19 2.91 1.40
C GLN A 35 4.93 3.70 1.04
N LEU A 36 3.75 3.12 1.28
CA LEU A 36 2.48 3.79 1.00
C LEU A 36 2.22 4.98 1.93
N TRP A 37 2.70 4.91 3.17
CA TRP A 37 2.70 6.05 4.07
C TRP A 37 3.48 7.22 3.44
N GLY A 38 4.74 6.98 3.05
CA GLY A 38 5.57 8.00 2.39
C GLY A 38 4.97 8.51 1.07
N MET A 39 4.38 7.63 0.26
CA MET A 39 3.68 8.04 -0.97
C MET A 39 2.45 8.91 -0.68
N THR A 40 1.72 8.66 0.41
CA THR A 40 0.57 9.48 0.81
C THR A 40 1.02 10.88 1.22
N GLU A 41 2.13 11.00 1.95
CA GLU A 41 2.73 12.30 2.31
C GLU A 41 3.21 13.07 1.08
N LEU A 42 3.95 12.40 0.19
CA LEU A 42 4.38 12.98 -1.09
C LEU A 42 3.18 13.41 -1.95
N ALA A 43 2.11 12.62 -1.98
CA ALA A 43 0.92 12.94 -2.75
C ALA A 43 0.23 14.22 -2.23
N MET A 44 0.28 14.48 -0.93
CA MET A 44 -0.19 15.75 -0.35
C MET A 44 0.70 16.92 -0.76
N LEU A 45 2.02 16.76 -0.68
CA LEU A 45 2.99 17.81 -1.03
C LEU A 45 2.93 18.18 -2.52
N LEU A 46 2.75 17.19 -3.39
CA LEU A 46 2.66 17.37 -4.84
C LEU A 46 1.27 17.83 -5.31
N GLY A 47 0.32 18.00 -4.39
CA GLY A 47 -1.02 18.49 -4.72
C GLY A 47 -1.84 17.50 -5.56
N LEU A 48 -1.65 16.19 -5.38
CA LEU A 48 -2.42 15.20 -6.14
C LEU A 48 -3.93 15.36 -5.92
N PRO A 49 -4.76 15.11 -6.95
CA PRO A 49 -6.21 15.09 -6.84
C PRO A 49 -6.69 14.29 -5.62
N ARG A 50 -7.71 14.82 -4.94
CA ARG A 50 -8.30 14.22 -3.74
C ARG A 50 -8.58 12.72 -3.89
N VAL A 51 -9.14 12.32 -5.03
CA VAL A 51 -9.45 10.92 -5.35
C VAL A 51 -8.21 10.01 -5.32
N GLN A 52 -7.05 10.50 -5.77
CA GLN A 52 -5.78 9.75 -5.74
C GLN A 52 -5.25 9.60 -4.32
N ARG A 53 -5.38 10.66 -3.52
CA ARG A 53 -4.97 10.65 -2.11
C ARG A 53 -5.84 9.69 -1.30
N GLU A 54 -7.16 9.75 -1.48
CA GLU A 54 -8.11 8.82 -0.83
C GLU A 54 -7.84 7.38 -1.22
N ALA A 55 -7.52 7.12 -2.49
CA ALA A 55 -7.15 5.79 -2.98
C ALA A 55 -5.88 5.23 -2.32
N LEU A 56 -4.80 6.03 -2.26
CA LEU A 56 -3.56 5.66 -1.56
C LEU A 56 -3.81 5.39 -0.07
N GLN A 57 -4.61 6.24 0.55
CA GLN A 57 -4.93 6.16 1.97
C GLN A 57 -5.75 4.90 2.30
N ALA A 58 -6.76 4.58 1.48
CA ALA A 58 -7.56 3.36 1.64
C ALA A 58 -6.71 2.09 1.51
N HIS A 59 -5.77 2.05 0.56
CA HIS A 59 -4.89 0.89 0.39
C HIS A 59 -3.88 0.74 1.54
N ARG A 60 -3.33 1.86 2.03
CA ARG A 60 -2.50 1.89 3.24
C ARG A 60 -3.26 1.37 4.46
N ASP A 61 -4.50 1.80 4.66
CA ASP A 61 -5.31 1.41 5.81
C ASP A 61 -5.66 -0.09 5.75
N ARG A 62 -5.96 -0.64 4.55
CA ARG A 62 -6.12 -2.09 4.36
C ARG A 62 -4.88 -2.88 4.77
N LEU A 63 -3.70 -2.45 4.33
CA LEU A 63 -2.44 -3.13 4.69
C LEU A 63 -2.13 -3.06 6.18
N ARG A 64 -2.49 -1.97 6.85
CA ARG A 64 -2.40 -1.88 8.32
C ARG A 64 -3.29 -2.93 8.99
N ASP A 65 -4.52 -3.05 8.52
CA ASP A 65 -5.48 -3.99 9.11
C ASP A 65 -5.04 -5.45 8.88
N GLU A 66 -4.45 -5.75 7.71
CA GLU A 66 -3.81 -7.06 7.45
C GLU A 66 -2.62 -7.32 8.38
N LEU A 67 -1.76 -6.32 8.62
CA LEU A 67 -0.63 -6.44 9.55
C LEU A 67 -1.06 -6.70 11.00
N GLN A 68 -2.20 -6.15 11.42
CA GLN A 68 -2.75 -6.37 12.76
C GLN A 68 -3.47 -7.72 12.93
N GLY A 69 -3.87 -8.34 11.82
CA GLY A 69 -4.55 -9.65 11.80
C GLY A 69 -3.63 -10.87 11.70
N VAL A 70 -2.32 -10.65 11.56
CA VAL A 70 -1.24 -11.67 11.57
C VAL A 70 -0.64 -11.73 12.96
#